data_AF-A0A3D4RYZ3-F1
#
_entry.id   AF-A0A3D4RYZ3-F1
#
_cell.length_a   1.000
_cell.length_b   1.000
_cell.length_c   1.000
_cell.angle_alpha   90.00
_cell.angle_beta   90.00
_cell.angle_gamma   90.00
#
_symmetry.space_group_name_H-M   'P 1'
#
loop_
_entity.id
_entity.type
_entity.pdbx_description
1 polymer ?
#
loop_
_entity_poly.entity_id
_entity_poly.type
_entity_poly.pdbx_seq_one_letter_code
_entity_poly.pdbx_strand_id
1 'polypeptide(L)'
;MSKGTFIFSLDCEGYWGMADLIADGSIPGWRSDALASTYARLVGLFDSFEIPATWAFVAAFVHTPDEIRACSYLTEESIPYRGADWGAAFKSSWAAQDLDGWLCPEALDLVRASGGHEIAAHGFTHLPLDDTHTSEAAATREFDLLGMFWERRGIRPRTFVFPRNQPGHLARLGERFEAYRPPHQLEVRRESVARLLRL
;
A
#
# COMPACT_ATOMS: atom_id res chain seq x y z
N MET A 1 12.54 -27.12 -20.55
CA MET A 1 12.38 -26.66 -19.15
C MET A 1 11.75 -25.28 -19.21
N SER A 2 10.65 -25.04 -18.50
CA SER A 2 10.16 -23.66 -18.33
C SER A 2 11.20 -22.89 -17.49
N LYS A 3 11.55 -21.68 -17.93
CA LYS A 3 12.42 -20.81 -17.13
C LYS A 3 11.62 -20.36 -15.90
N GLY A 4 12.25 -20.38 -14.73
CA GLY A 4 11.68 -19.76 -13.53
C GLY A 4 11.53 -18.25 -13.75
N THR A 5 10.44 -17.68 -13.24
CA THR A 5 10.23 -16.22 -13.22
C THR A 5 10.42 -15.73 -11.80
N PHE A 6 11.17 -14.66 -11.64
CA PHE A 6 11.38 -13.98 -10.35
C PHE A 6 10.80 -12.58 -10.44
N ILE A 7 10.00 -12.18 -9.45
CA ILE A 7 9.24 -10.93 -9.44
C ILE A 7 9.57 -10.17 -8.17
N PHE A 8 9.94 -8.89 -8.31
CA PHE A 8 10.02 -7.95 -7.20
C PHE A 8 8.71 -7.16 -7.11
N SER A 9 8.04 -7.24 -5.96
CA SER A 9 6.91 -6.38 -5.61
C SER A 9 7.19 -5.68 -4.29
N LEU A 10 7.09 -4.35 -4.28
CA LEU A 10 7.31 -3.52 -3.10
C LEU A 10 5.99 -2.90 -2.67
N ASP A 11 5.62 -3.12 -1.42
CA ASP A 11 4.43 -2.52 -0.82
C ASP A 11 4.83 -1.12 -0.30
N CYS A 12 4.21 -0.09 -0.86
CA CYS A 12 4.57 1.32 -0.66
C CYS A 12 3.53 1.99 0.24
N GLU A 13 3.73 1.84 1.55
CA GLU A 13 2.67 2.06 2.54
C GLU A 13 3.02 3.04 3.66
N GLY A 14 4.30 3.18 4.04
CA GLY A 14 4.68 3.95 5.23
C GLY A 14 3.89 3.46 6.46
N TYR A 15 3.49 4.37 7.34
CA TYR A 15 2.71 4.01 8.53
C TYR A 15 1.33 3.41 8.27
N TRP A 16 0.76 3.57 7.06
CA TRP A 16 -0.51 2.92 6.71
C TRP A 16 -0.42 1.38 6.82
N GLY A 17 0.77 0.81 6.62
CA GLY A 17 1.07 -0.61 6.84
C GLY A 17 0.87 -1.10 8.27
N MET A 18 0.83 -0.16 9.23
CA MET A 18 0.81 -0.41 10.68
C MET A 18 -0.22 0.48 11.39
N ALA A 19 -1.24 0.99 10.69
CA ALA A 19 -2.18 1.96 11.23
C ALA A 19 -2.89 1.48 12.52
N ASP A 20 -3.13 0.17 12.64
CA ASP A 20 -3.72 -0.49 13.81
C ASP A 20 -2.73 -0.75 14.96
N LEU A 21 -1.42 -0.74 14.69
CA LEU A 21 -0.36 -0.97 15.68
C LEU A 21 0.14 0.34 16.30
N ILE A 22 0.19 1.41 15.51
CA ILE A 22 0.69 2.73 15.91
C ILE A 22 -0.22 3.40 16.96
N ALA A 23 -1.47 2.95 17.07
CA ALA A 23 -2.43 3.44 18.06
C ALA A 23 -2.00 3.21 19.53
N ASP A 24 -1.03 2.35 19.80
CA ASP A 24 -0.53 2.05 21.15
C ASP A 24 0.66 2.93 21.62
N GLY A 25 1.13 3.85 20.77
CA GLY A 25 2.22 4.79 21.10
C GLY A 25 3.63 4.27 20.80
N SER A 26 3.79 3.05 20.29
CA SER A 26 5.08 2.52 19.83
C SER A 26 5.38 2.88 18.37
N ILE A 27 5.38 4.18 18.05
CA ILE A 27 5.62 4.64 16.67
C ILE A 27 7.11 4.46 16.33
N PRO A 28 7.47 3.65 15.31
CA PRO A 28 8.84 3.62 14.82
C PRO A 28 9.15 5.00 14.24
N GLY A 29 10.20 5.72 14.63
CA GLY A 29 10.46 7.11 14.17
C GLY A 29 10.85 7.25 12.68
N TRP A 30 9.96 6.84 11.77
CA TRP A 30 10.11 6.96 10.33
C TRP A 30 9.87 8.39 9.90
N ARG A 31 10.79 8.88 9.08
CA ARG A 31 10.75 10.25 8.59
C ARG A 31 10.50 10.26 7.10
N SER A 32 9.70 11.20 6.62
CA SER A 32 9.36 11.25 5.20
C SER A 32 10.59 11.52 4.32
N ASP A 33 11.58 12.28 4.80
CA ASP A 33 12.86 12.50 4.11
C ASP A 33 13.67 11.20 3.93
N ALA A 34 13.74 10.37 4.98
CA ALA A 34 14.40 9.08 4.95
C ALA A 34 13.66 8.08 4.05
N LEU A 35 12.33 8.11 4.03
CA LEU A 35 11.52 7.33 3.10
C LEU A 35 11.83 7.75 1.66
N ALA A 36 11.73 9.03 1.32
CA ALA A 36 12.01 9.54 -0.03
C ALA A 36 13.43 9.16 -0.50
N SER A 37 14.44 9.29 0.37
CA SER A 37 15.81 8.85 0.08
C SER A 37 15.90 7.35 -0.17
N THR A 38 15.16 6.54 0.59
CA THR A 38 15.10 5.09 0.39
C THR A 38 14.47 4.73 -0.95
N TYR A 39 13.35 5.35 -1.33
CA TYR A 39 12.73 5.16 -2.65
C TYR A 39 13.69 5.53 -3.78
N ALA A 40 14.36 6.69 -3.70
CA ALA A 40 15.31 7.11 -4.72
C ALA A 40 16.47 6.10 -4.90
N ARG A 41 16.98 5.55 -3.79
CA ARG A 41 18.04 4.52 -3.82
C ARG A 41 17.56 3.21 -4.41
N LEU A 42 16.36 2.75 -4.05
CA LEU A 42 15.80 1.50 -4.54
C LEU A 42 15.45 1.59 -6.03
N VAL A 43 14.81 2.67 -6.48
CA VAL A 43 14.56 2.93 -7.91
C VAL A 43 15.88 2.94 -8.69
N GLY A 44 16.87 3.71 -8.24
CA GLY A 44 18.19 3.75 -8.88
C GLY A 44 18.89 2.39 -8.91
N LEU A 45 18.71 1.56 -7.87
CA LEU A 45 19.24 0.19 -7.84
C LEU A 45 18.59 -0.67 -8.93
N PHE A 46 17.26 -0.72 -8.98
CA PHE A 46 16.53 -1.50 -9.98
C PHE A 46 16.85 -1.03 -11.41
N ASP A 47 16.90 0.28 -11.63
CA ASP A 47 17.28 0.87 -12.92
C ASP A 47 18.72 0.47 -13.32
N SER A 48 19.68 0.51 -12.39
CA SER A 48 21.08 0.17 -12.68
C SER A 48 21.30 -1.28 -13.09
N PHE A 49 20.43 -2.18 -12.64
CA PHE A 49 20.46 -3.60 -13.01
C PHE A 49 19.47 -3.94 -14.13
N GLU A 50 18.75 -2.95 -14.66
CA GLU A 50 17.69 -3.13 -15.66
C GLU A 50 16.62 -4.16 -15.23
N ILE A 51 16.31 -4.19 -13.92
CA ILE A 51 15.33 -5.10 -13.33
C ILE A 51 14.02 -4.34 -13.11
N PRO A 52 12.94 -4.66 -13.83
CA PRO A 52 11.63 -4.08 -13.54
C PRO A 52 11.09 -4.60 -12.22
N ALA A 53 10.44 -3.72 -11.46
CA ALA A 53 9.75 -4.04 -10.22
C ALA A 53 8.33 -3.47 -10.22
N THR A 54 7.45 -4.09 -9.44
CA THR A 54 6.10 -3.60 -9.17
C THR A 54 6.09 -2.82 -7.86
N TRP A 55 5.61 -1.58 -7.88
CA TRP A 55 5.50 -0.70 -6.72
C TRP A 55 4.02 -0.48 -6.41
N ALA A 56 3.53 -1.14 -5.36
CA ALA A 56 2.13 -1.13 -5.00
C ALA A 56 1.85 -0.03 -3.97
N PHE A 57 1.22 1.06 -4.38
CA PHE A 57 1.03 2.24 -3.54
C PHE A 57 -0.29 2.26 -2.81
N VAL A 58 -0.21 2.53 -1.51
CA VAL A 58 -1.33 3.03 -0.73
C VAL A 58 -1.59 4.46 -1.20
N ALA A 59 -2.80 4.79 -1.65
CA ALA A 59 -3.06 6.11 -2.22
C ALA A 59 -2.80 7.24 -1.21
N ALA A 60 -3.28 7.09 0.03
CA ALA A 60 -3.11 8.08 1.09
C ALA A 60 -1.63 8.33 1.43
N PHE A 61 -0.75 7.32 1.27
CA PHE A 61 0.69 7.46 1.48
C PHE A 61 1.34 8.48 0.52
N VAL A 62 0.78 8.66 -0.68
CA VAL A 62 1.35 9.55 -1.71
C VAL A 62 0.47 10.78 -1.96
N HIS A 63 -0.37 11.14 -0.98
CA HIS A 63 -1.04 12.44 -0.96
C HIS A 63 -0.09 13.53 -0.44
N THR A 64 -0.30 14.74 -0.94
CA THR A 64 0.25 15.95 -0.33
C THR A 64 -0.62 16.40 0.86
N PRO A 65 -0.09 17.18 1.82
CA PRO A 65 -0.89 17.73 2.91
C PRO A 65 -2.12 18.53 2.46
N ASP A 66 -2.05 19.23 1.31
CA ASP A 66 -3.20 19.96 0.76
C ASP A 66 -4.31 19.02 0.27
N GLU A 67 -3.93 17.90 -0.33
CA GLU A 67 -4.92 16.92 -0.79
C GLU A 67 -5.56 16.17 0.38
N ILE A 68 -4.83 15.97 1.48
CA ILE A 68 -5.41 15.50 2.74
C ILE A 68 -6.45 16.50 3.25
N ARG A 69 -6.14 17.81 3.29
CA ARG A 69 -7.11 18.85 3.71
C ARG A 69 -8.40 18.80 2.90
N ALA A 70 -8.30 18.49 1.61
CA ALA A 70 -9.44 18.40 0.71
C ALA A 70 -10.21 17.07 0.80
N CYS A 71 -9.77 16.13 1.64
CA CYS A 71 -10.33 14.77 1.73
C CYS A 71 -10.88 14.50 3.15
N SER A 72 -12.16 14.85 3.36
CA SER A 72 -12.86 14.63 4.65
C SER A 72 -12.81 13.17 5.12
N TYR A 73 -12.72 12.21 4.20
CA TYR A 73 -12.63 10.80 4.54
C TYR A 73 -11.39 10.47 5.39
N LEU A 74 -10.27 11.14 5.14
CA LEU A 74 -9.02 10.92 5.87
C LEU A 74 -8.96 11.70 7.19
N THR A 75 -9.68 12.80 7.30
CA THR A 75 -9.56 13.74 8.44
C THR A 75 -10.74 13.66 9.42
N GLU A 76 -11.92 13.26 8.97
CA GLU A 76 -13.17 13.38 9.74
C GLU A 76 -13.95 12.06 9.83
N GLU A 77 -14.06 11.32 8.72
CA GLU A 77 -14.87 10.09 8.67
C GLU A 77 -14.20 8.95 9.47
N SER A 78 -15.03 8.07 10.04
CA SER A 78 -14.54 6.84 10.67
C SER A 78 -14.39 5.74 9.64
N ILE A 79 -13.29 4.99 9.69
CA ILE A 79 -13.02 3.86 8.81
C ILE A 79 -13.17 2.56 9.63
N PRO A 80 -14.36 1.94 9.66
CA PRO A 80 -14.64 0.83 10.57
C PRO A 80 -13.87 -0.43 10.17
N TYR A 81 -13.11 -0.99 11.10
CA TYR A 81 -12.42 -2.28 10.97
C TYR A 81 -12.32 -2.96 12.34
N ARG A 82 -12.77 -4.22 12.47
CA ARG A 82 -12.71 -5.01 13.73
C ARG A 82 -13.29 -4.30 14.97
N GLY A 83 -14.31 -3.46 14.78
CA GLY A 83 -14.93 -2.68 15.87
C GLY A 83 -14.13 -1.46 16.34
N ALA A 84 -13.07 -1.10 15.60
CA ALA A 84 -12.29 0.11 15.80
C ALA A 84 -12.28 0.98 14.54
N ASP A 85 -11.69 2.17 14.65
CA ASP A 85 -11.48 3.08 13.52
C ASP A 85 -10.05 2.94 13.00
N TRP A 86 -9.91 2.34 11.82
CA TRP A 86 -8.63 2.13 11.13
C TRP A 86 -7.88 3.45 10.89
N GLY A 87 -8.60 4.56 10.68
CA GLY A 87 -8.01 5.88 10.44
C GLY A 87 -7.61 6.63 11.71
N ALA A 88 -7.83 6.07 12.91
CA ALA A 88 -7.65 6.80 14.18
C ALA A 88 -6.20 7.31 14.38
N ALA A 89 -5.19 6.47 14.10
CA ALA A 89 -3.79 6.84 14.25
C ALA A 89 -3.38 7.98 13.30
N PHE A 90 -3.82 7.90 12.04
CA PHE A 90 -3.59 8.98 11.08
C PHE A 90 -4.28 10.28 11.51
N LYS A 91 -5.54 10.22 11.96
CA LYS A 91 -6.27 11.41 12.42
C LYS A 91 -5.63 12.07 13.64
N SER A 92 -5.10 11.28 14.57
CA SER A 92 -4.32 11.80 15.70
C SER A 92 -3.07 12.55 15.22
N SER A 93 -2.33 11.93 14.29
CA SER A 93 -1.13 12.49 13.66
C SER A 93 -1.43 13.79 12.89
N TRP A 94 -2.55 13.80 12.15
CA TRP A 94 -3.10 14.96 11.46
C TRP A 94 -3.43 16.11 12.40
N ALA A 95 -4.11 15.84 13.52
CA ALA A 95 -4.43 16.84 14.53
C ALA A 95 -3.17 17.41 15.22
N ALA A 96 -2.14 16.59 15.38
CA ALA A 96 -0.84 17.00 15.91
C ALA A 96 0.05 17.72 14.89
N GLN A 97 -0.37 17.78 13.62
CA GLN A 97 0.43 18.26 12.49
C GLN A 97 1.77 17.52 12.32
N ASP A 98 1.80 16.23 12.70
CA ASP A 98 2.95 15.35 12.55
C ASP A 98 2.60 14.27 11.52
N LEU A 99 3.02 14.48 10.28
CA LEU A 99 2.68 13.59 9.15
C LEU A 99 3.89 12.81 8.63
N ASP A 100 5.01 12.88 9.36
CA ASP A 100 6.20 12.11 9.03
C ASP A 100 5.85 10.62 8.97
N GLY A 101 6.35 9.93 7.97
CA GLY A 101 6.08 8.50 7.78
C GLY A 101 4.68 8.14 7.27
N TRP A 102 3.69 9.03 7.39
CA TRP A 102 2.36 8.87 6.82
C TRP A 102 2.27 9.26 5.35
N LEU A 103 3.07 10.25 4.94
CA LEU A 103 3.08 10.82 3.58
C LEU A 103 4.49 10.78 2.97
N CYS A 104 4.58 10.44 1.69
CA CYS A 104 5.77 10.52 0.85
C CYS A 104 5.35 10.62 -0.63
N PRO A 105 4.72 11.74 -1.06
CA PRO A 105 4.31 11.93 -2.46
C PRO A 105 5.46 11.76 -3.46
N GLU A 106 6.68 12.11 -3.05
CA GLU A 106 7.90 11.98 -3.85
C GLU A 106 8.17 10.54 -4.28
N ALA A 107 7.75 9.54 -3.49
CA ALA A 107 7.93 8.13 -3.83
C ALA A 107 7.23 7.76 -5.15
N LEU A 108 6.01 8.25 -5.37
CA LEU A 108 5.28 8.01 -6.61
C LEU A 108 5.95 8.72 -7.79
N ASP A 109 6.40 9.96 -7.58
CA ASP A 109 7.04 10.76 -8.63
C ASP A 109 8.36 10.13 -9.08
N LEU A 110 9.17 9.61 -8.15
CA LEU A 110 10.42 8.91 -8.43
C LEU A 110 10.18 7.65 -9.28
N VAL A 111 9.25 6.79 -8.87
CA VAL A 111 8.93 5.56 -9.62
C VAL A 111 8.34 5.89 -10.99
N ARG A 112 7.47 6.90 -11.09
CA ARG A 112 6.89 7.35 -12.36
C ARG A 112 7.94 7.91 -13.30
N ALA A 113 8.91 8.67 -12.79
CA ALA A 113 9.96 9.30 -13.58
C ALA A 113 10.95 8.28 -14.18
N SER A 114 11.22 7.16 -13.51
CA SER A 114 12.04 6.06 -14.06
C SER A 114 11.42 5.47 -15.33
N GLY A 115 10.10 5.28 -15.34
CA GLY A 115 9.37 4.74 -16.50
C GLY A 115 9.60 3.25 -16.80
N GLY A 116 10.56 2.60 -16.11
CA GLY A 116 10.88 1.18 -16.24
C GLY A 116 10.14 0.26 -15.26
N HIS A 117 9.28 0.82 -14.41
CA HIS A 117 8.62 0.12 -13.31
C HIS A 117 7.10 0.07 -13.46
N GLU A 118 6.47 -0.95 -12.89
CA GLU A 118 5.01 -1.01 -12.77
C GLU A 118 4.57 -0.24 -11.53
N ILE A 119 3.58 0.65 -11.69
CA ILE A 119 2.85 1.27 -10.59
C ILE A 119 1.56 0.46 -10.39
N ALA A 120 1.43 -0.15 -9.22
CA ALA A 120 0.29 -0.93 -8.78
C ALA A 120 -0.48 -0.22 -7.67
N ALA A 121 -1.72 -0.64 -7.43
CA ALA A 121 -2.56 -0.11 -6.35
C ALA A 121 -2.49 -1.01 -5.11
N HIS A 122 -2.50 -0.41 -3.92
CA HIS A 122 -2.44 -1.12 -2.63
C HIS A 122 -3.50 -0.59 -1.64
N GLY A 123 -4.71 -0.33 -2.13
CA GLY A 123 -5.77 0.30 -1.35
C GLY A 123 -5.63 1.82 -1.25
N PHE A 124 -6.66 2.47 -0.72
CA PHE A 124 -6.67 3.91 -0.47
C PHE A 124 -5.99 4.24 0.86
N THR A 125 -6.34 3.55 1.95
CA THR A 125 -5.79 3.73 3.31
C THR A 125 -5.11 2.48 3.86
N HIS A 126 -4.75 1.52 3.01
CA HIS A 126 -4.26 0.20 3.43
C HIS A 126 -5.26 -0.57 4.33
N LEU A 127 -6.57 -0.29 4.19
CA LEU A 127 -7.60 -1.02 4.93
C LEU A 127 -7.58 -2.50 4.50
N PRO A 128 -7.48 -3.48 5.43
CA PRO A 128 -7.65 -4.89 5.07
C PRO A 128 -9.03 -5.12 4.48
N LEU A 129 -9.12 -5.83 3.36
CA LEU A 129 -10.38 -5.98 2.60
C LEU A 129 -10.99 -7.37 2.77
N ASP A 130 -10.78 -8.01 3.93
CA ASP A 130 -11.37 -9.31 4.20
C ASP A 130 -12.90 -9.23 4.38
N ASP A 131 -13.63 -10.20 3.84
CA ASP A 131 -15.11 -10.22 3.87
C ASP A 131 -15.69 -10.37 5.30
N THR A 132 -14.84 -10.63 6.31
CA THR A 132 -15.30 -10.87 7.69
C THR A 132 -15.36 -9.58 8.51
N HIS A 133 -14.38 -8.69 8.34
CA HIS A 133 -14.21 -7.50 9.18
C HIS A 133 -14.41 -6.19 8.43
N THR A 134 -14.41 -6.24 7.09
CA THR A 134 -14.68 -5.08 6.25
C THR A 134 -16.06 -5.22 5.64
N SER A 135 -16.91 -4.22 5.89
CA SER A 135 -18.25 -4.18 5.32
C SER A 135 -18.21 -3.82 3.84
N GLU A 136 -19.22 -4.24 3.07
CA GLU A 136 -19.36 -3.85 1.66
C GLU A 136 -19.36 -2.32 1.49
N ALA A 137 -19.95 -1.56 2.42
CA ALA A 137 -19.96 -0.10 2.37
C ALA A 137 -18.55 0.49 2.57
N ALA A 138 -17.75 -0.06 3.50
CA ALA A 138 -16.38 0.38 3.71
C ALA A 138 -15.48 0.02 2.51
N ALA A 139 -15.60 -1.21 1.99
CA ALA A 139 -14.89 -1.62 0.78
C ALA A 139 -15.27 -0.77 -0.44
N THR A 140 -16.56 -0.47 -0.61
CA THR A 140 -17.07 0.44 -1.66
C THR A 140 -16.36 1.78 -1.58
N ARG A 141 -16.35 2.39 -0.39
CA ARG A 141 -15.76 3.70 -0.17
C ARG A 141 -14.26 3.69 -0.45
N GLU A 142 -13.56 2.65 -0.01
CA GLU A 142 -12.13 2.44 -0.26
C GLU A 142 -11.82 2.37 -1.77
N PHE A 143 -12.55 1.55 -2.53
CA PHE A 143 -12.34 1.40 -3.98
C PHE A 143 -12.73 2.64 -4.79
N ASP A 144 -13.79 3.35 -4.41
CA ASP A 144 -14.23 4.55 -5.11
C ASP A 144 -13.19 5.68 -4.95
N LEU A 145 -12.72 5.91 -3.73
CA LEU A 145 -11.67 6.90 -3.45
C LEU A 145 -10.35 6.55 -4.12
N LEU A 146 -9.98 5.26 -4.11
CA LEU A 146 -8.82 4.75 -4.84
C LEU A 146 -8.91 5.03 -6.34
N GLY A 147 -10.08 4.77 -6.94
CA GLY A 147 -10.34 5.04 -8.36
C GLY A 147 -10.18 6.53 -8.68
N MET A 148 -10.85 7.39 -7.90
CA MET A 148 -10.75 8.84 -8.06
C MET A 148 -9.31 9.35 -7.90
N PHE A 149 -8.54 8.78 -6.97
CA PHE A 149 -7.13 9.13 -6.80
C PHE A 149 -6.30 8.83 -8.05
N TRP A 150 -6.39 7.61 -8.58
CA TRP A 150 -5.61 7.21 -9.76
C TRP A 150 -6.02 7.98 -11.02
N GLU A 151 -7.33 8.22 -11.20
CA GLU A 151 -7.87 9.06 -12.27
C GLU A 151 -7.26 10.48 -12.22
N ARG A 152 -7.22 11.12 -11.04
CA ARG A 152 -6.60 12.46 -10.87
C ARG A 152 -5.11 12.47 -11.17
N ARG A 153 -4.40 11.35 -10.95
CA ARG A 153 -2.96 11.23 -11.27
C ARG A 153 -2.69 10.93 -12.74
N GLY A 154 -3.73 10.59 -13.51
CA GLY A 154 -3.59 10.14 -14.89
C GLY A 154 -2.82 8.83 -15.00
N ILE A 155 -2.92 7.97 -13.98
CA ILE A 155 -2.26 6.65 -13.92
C ILE A 155 -3.36 5.60 -13.86
N ARG A 156 -3.22 4.53 -14.63
CA ARG A 156 -4.13 3.38 -14.59
C ARG A 156 -3.38 2.14 -14.12
N PRO A 157 -3.31 1.87 -12.80
CA PRO A 157 -2.73 0.64 -12.30
C PRO A 157 -3.54 -0.55 -12.79
N ARG A 158 -2.87 -1.58 -13.32
CA ARG A 158 -3.52 -2.83 -13.77
C ARG A 158 -3.53 -3.89 -12.67
N THR A 159 -2.56 -3.81 -11.76
CA THR A 159 -2.38 -4.76 -10.67
C THR A 159 -2.82 -4.15 -9.35
N PHE A 160 -3.58 -4.91 -8.57
CA PHE A 160 -3.91 -4.60 -7.20
C PHE A 160 -3.20 -5.55 -6.24
N VAL A 161 -2.64 -5.02 -5.16
CA VAL A 161 -2.09 -5.82 -4.07
C VAL A 161 -2.99 -5.63 -2.88
N PHE A 162 -3.55 -6.70 -2.34
CA PHE A 162 -4.42 -6.61 -1.16
C PHE A 162 -3.61 -6.21 0.08
N PRO A 163 -4.04 -5.17 0.82
CA PRO A 163 -3.50 -4.89 2.15
C PRO A 163 -3.49 -6.14 3.01
N ARG A 164 -2.38 -6.37 3.73
CA ARG A 164 -2.14 -7.57 4.55
C ARG A 164 -2.24 -8.91 3.80
N ASN A 165 -2.25 -8.93 2.46
CA ASN A 165 -2.57 -10.09 1.63
C ASN A 165 -3.90 -10.77 2.04
N GLN A 166 -4.93 -9.99 2.35
CA GLN A 166 -6.26 -10.49 2.72
C GLN A 166 -7.28 -10.15 1.63
N PRO A 167 -7.51 -11.04 0.64
CA PRO A 167 -8.49 -10.81 -0.41
C PRO A 167 -9.91 -10.95 0.11
N GLY A 168 -10.76 -10.03 -0.30
CA GLY A 168 -12.21 -10.04 -0.17
C GLY A 168 -12.81 -8.96 -1.08
N HIS A 169 -14.13 -8.87 -1.14
CA HIS A 169 -14.86 -7.96 -2.03
C HIS A 169 -14.41 -8.06 -3.51
N LEU A 170 -14.03 -9.26 -3.98
CA LEU A 170 -13.42 -9.50 -5.29
C LEU A 170 -14.29 -9.02 -6.47
N ALA A 171 -15.61 -8.97 -6.31
CA ALA A 171 -16.52 -8.45 -7.31
C ALA A 171 -16.17 -7.00 -7.72
N ARG A 172 -15.71 -6.18 -6.77
CA ARG A 172 -15.31 -4.78 -6.99
C ARG A 172 -13.93 -4.65 -7.62
N LEU A 173 -13.08 -5.65 -7.43
CA LEU A 173 -11.75 -5.69 -8.02
C LEU A 173 -11.81 -5.81 -9.54
N GLY A 174 -12.66 -6.71 -10.05
CA GLY A 174 -12.79 -7.02 -11.48
C GLY A 174 -13.30 -5.87 -12.34
N GLU A 175 -13.80 -4.79 -11.72
CA GLU A 175 -14.24 -3.58 -12.42
C GLU A 175 -13.07 -2.68 -12.84
N ARG A 176 -11.93 -2.76 -12.14
CA ARG A 176 -10.84 -1.77 -12.26
C ARG A 176 -9.47 -2.38 -12.52
N PHE A 177 -9.22 -3.60 -12.07
CA PHE A 177 -7.91 -4.24 -12.13
C PHE A 177 -7.95 -5.53 -12.95
N GLU A 178 -6.86 -5.79 -13.66
CA GLU A 178 -6.69 -6.99 -14.51
C GLU A 178 -6.10 -8.15 -13.72
N ALA A 179 -5.36 -7.86 -12.65
CA ALA A 179 -4.69 -8.86 -11.82
C ALA A 179 -4.60 -8.42 -10.36
N TYR A 180 -4.44 -9.40 -9.47
CA TYR A 180 -3.98 -9.15 -8.10
C TYR A 180 -2.93 -10.15 -7.65
N ARG A 181 -2.11 -9.74 -6.66
CA ARG A 181 -1.17 -10.65 -5.99
C ARG A 181 -1.95 -11.62 -5.11
N PRO A 182 -2.04 -12.93 -5.44
CA PRO A 182 -2.75 -13.86 -4.61
C PRO A 182 -2.02 -14.01 -3.26
N PRO A 183 -2.75 -14.30 -2.17
CA PRO A 183 -2.11 -14.64 -0.91
C PRO A 183 -1.20 -15.83 -1.15
N HIS A 184 -0.01 -15.80 -0.56
CA HIS A 184 0.90 -16.93 -0.65
C HIS A 184 0.21 -18.18 -0.07
N GLN A 185 -0.18 -19.11 -0.94
CA GLN A 185 -0.40 -20.50 -0.54
C GLN A 185 0.97 -21.09 -0.23
N LEU A 186 1.52 -20.76 0.94
CA LEU A 186 2.57 -21.58 1.51
C LEU A 186 1.88 -22.91 1.91
N GLU A 187 1.83 -23.86 0.98
CA GLU A 187 2.01 -25.25 1.40
C GLU A 187 3.38 -25.29 2.06
N VAL A 188 3.44 -25.04 3.37
CA VAL A 188 4.63 -25.35 4.15
C VAL A 188 4.74 -26.87 4.13
N ARG A 189 5.39 -27.40 3.10
CA ARG A 189 6.02 -28.71 3.21
C ARG A 189 7.06 -28.54 4.31
N ARG A 190 6.72 -29.02 5.52
CA ARG A 190 7.52 -28.91 6.74
C ARG A 190 8.98 -29.33 6.57
N GLU A 191 9.31 -30.03 5.50
CA GLU A 191 10.66 -30.49 5.16
C GLU A 191 11.56 -29.40 4.51
N SER A 192 11.01 -28.34 3.91
CA SER A 192 11.81 -27.39 3.10
C SER A 192 12.52 -26.30 3.92
N VAL A 193 11.98 -25.90 5.07
CA VAL A 193 12.57 -24.83 5.92
C VAL A 193 13.81 -25.33 6.67
N ALA A 194 13.83 -26.61 7.05
CA ALA A 194 14.97 -27.20 7.78
C ALA A 194 16.27 -27.27 6.95
N ARG A 195 16.17 -27.16 5.62
CA ARG A 195 17.32 -27.22 4.71
C ARG A 195 17.98 -25.85 4.46
N LEU A 196 17.23 -24.77 4.65
CA LEU A 196 17.71 -23.38 4.47
C LEU A 196 18.41 -22.82 5.72
N LEU A 197 18.18 -23.40 6.90
CA LEU A 197 18.82 -23.02 8.18
C LEU A 197 20.06 -23.85 8.53
N ARG A 198 20.61 -24.61 7.57
CA ARG A 198 21.87 -25.36 7.71
C ARG A 198 22.87 -24.98 6.61
N LEU A 199 23.03 -23.70 6.38
CA LEU A 199 24.20 -23.06 5.76
C LEU A 199 24.66 -21.95 6.69
#